data_AF-A0A7R9ZRQ7-F1
#
_entry.id   AF-A0A7R9ZRQ7-F1
#
_cell.length_a   1.000
_cell.length_b   1.000
_cell.length_c   1.000
_cell.angle_alpha   90.00
_cell.angle_beta   90.00
_cell.angle_gamma   90.00
#
_symmetry.space_group_name_H-M   'P 1'
#
loop_
_entity.id
_entity.type
_entity.pdbx_description
1 polymer ?
#
loop_
_entity_poly.entity_id
_entity_poly.type
_entity_poly.pdbx_seq_one_letter_code
_entity_poly.pdbx_strand_id
1 'polypeptide(L)'
;VAQGAIGIQCRTNDERSLKYIEALNHAETKSCVDCERAFLEALDGNCKTPIAGQARIVDDKIKFRGLIAMPDGSEKYETEVEGAIEDAYTIGKSAGEELKARAGDKFFDMMVEMSPQQVLGQITK
;
A
#
# COMPACT_ATOMS: atom_id res chain seq x y z
N VAL A 1 -4.57 -2.36 -0.23
CA VAL A 1 -3.41 -3.07 -0.84
C VAL A 1 -3.41 -4.52 -0.40
N ALA A 2 -2.69 -5.39 -1.10
CA ALA A 2 -2.48 -6.82 -0.83
C ALA A 2 -3.77 -7.65 -0.77
N GLN A 3 -4.82 -7.24 -1.48
CA GLN A 3 -6.09 -7.94 -1.48
C GLN A 3 -5.93 -9.32 -2.12
N GLY A 4 -6.35 -10.37 -1.42
CA GLY A 4 -6.26 -11.76 -1.86
C GLY A 4 -4.97 -12.48 -1.47
N ALA A 5 -4.00 -11.79 -0.87
CA ALA A 5 -2.81 -12.41 -0.29
C ALA A 5 -3.06 -12.82 1.17
N ILE A 6 -2.47 -13.95 1.60
CA ILE A 6 -2.44 -14.37 3.01
C ILE A 6 -1.02 -14.14 3.54
N GLY A 7 -0.91 -13.32 4.59
CA GLY A 7 0.35 -13.12 5.32
C GLY A 7 0.41 -13.99 6.57
N ILE A 8 1.56 -14.62 6.82
CA ILE A 8 1.83 -15.38 8.05
C ILE A 8 2.92 -14.64 8.84
N GLN A 9 2.69 -14.40 10.12
CA GLN A 9 3.67 -13.75 11.01
C GLN A 9 4.18 -14.74 12.05
N CYS A 10 5.48 -14.74 12.30
CA CYS A 10 6.11 -15.41 13.42
C CYS A 10 7.16 -14.50 14.07
N ARG A 11 7.74 -14.92 15.19
CA ARG A 11 8.90 -14.23 15.77
C ARG A 11 10.11 -14.41 14.86
N THR A 12 10.95 -13.38 14.77
CA THR A 12 12.15 -13.38 13.93
C THR A 12 13.21 -14.38 14.38
N ASN A 13 13.21 -14.77 15.65
CA ASN A 13 14.14 -15.75 16.23
C ASN A 13 13.55 -17.17 16.36
N ASP A 14 12.40 -17.46 15.74
CA ASP A 14 11.76 -18.78 15.75
C ASP A 14 12.10 -19.55 14.47
N GLU A 15 13.33 -20.06 14.40
CA GLU A 15 13.86 -20.77 13.21
C GLU A 15 13.00 -21.96 12.78
N ARG A 16 12.40 -22.65 13.75
CA ARG A 16 11.49 -23.77 13.50
C ARG A 16 10.27 -23.31 12.69
N SER A 17 9.64 -22.22 13.11
CA SER A 17 8.48 -21.66 12.41
C SER A 17 8.86 -21.11 11.04
N LEU A 18 9.98 -20.38 10.95
CA LEU A 18 10.48 -19.82 9.69
C LEU A 18 10.68 -20.90 8.61
N LYS A 19 11.28 -22.03 8.99
CA LYS A 19 11.50 -23.16 8.06
C LYS A 19 10.21 -23.72 7.46
N TYR A 20 9.11 -23.77 8.23
CA TYR A 20 7.82 -24.23 7.71
C TYR A 20 7.14 -23.17 6.83
N ILE A 21 7.23 -21.90 7.22
CA ILE A 21 6.60 -20.78 6.50
C ILE A 21 7.28 -20.55 5.14
N GLU A 22 8.61 -20.71 5.07
CA GLU A 22 9.38 -20.54 3.83
C GLU A 22 8.87 -21.44 2.70
N ALA A 23 8.50 -22.70 3.02
CA ALA A 23 7.95 -23.63 2.04
C ALA A 23 6.56 -23.23 1.51
N LEU A 24 5.84 -22.34 2.20
CA LEU A 24 4.53 -21.82 1.80
C LEU A 24 4.64 -20.51 1.01
N ASN A 25 5.83 -19.89 0.97
CA ASN A 25 6.00 -18.58 0.38
C ASN A 25 6.02 -18.65 -1.15
N HIS A 26 5.14 -17.89 -1.79
CA HIS A 26 5.14 -17.70 -3.24
C HIS A 26 5.93 -16.44 -3.61
N ALA A 27 7.09 -16.60 -4.26
CA ALA A 27 8.04 -15.52 -4.50
C ALA A 27 7.43 -14.34 -5.28
N GLU A 28 6.69 -14.61 -6.36
CA GLU A 28 6.07 -13.57 -7.18
C GLU A 28 5.01 -12.76 -6.40
N THR A 29 4.18 -13.46 -5.61
CA THR A 29 3.18 -12.80 -4.75
C THR A 29 3.87 -11.93 -3.72
N LYS A 30 4.98 -12.42 -3.14
CA LYS A 30 5.76 -11.66 -2.18
C LYS A 30 6.27 -10.35 -2.80
N SER A 31 6.89 -10.39 -3.99
CA SER A 31 7.39 -9.19 -4.67
C SER A 31 6.26 -8.20 -4.96
N CYS A 32 5.11 -8.68 -5.45
CA CYS A 32 3.94 -7.82 -5.68
C CYS A 32 3.46 -7.16 -4.37
N VAL A 33 3.33 -7.94 -3.31
CA VAL A 33 2.88 -7.44 -2.00
C VAL A 33 3.90 -6.48 -1.38
N ASP A 34 5.19 -6.72 -1.53
CA ASP A 34 6.25 -5.82 -1.05
C ASP A 34 6.14 -4.45 -1.74
N CYS A 35 5.92 -4.43 -3.07
CA CYS A 35 5.66 -3.20 -3.82
C CYS A 35 4.41 -2.48 -3.29
N GLU A 36 3.29 -3.18 -3.17
CA GLU A 36 2.04 -2.57 -2.73
C GLU A 36 2.09 -2.06 -1.28
N ARG A 37 2.81 -2.75 -0.39
CA ARG A 37 2.99 -2.32 1.01
C ARG A 37 3.96 -1.15 1.13
N ALA A 38 5.02 -1.10 0.32
CA ALA A 38 5.93 0.05 0.27
C ALA A 38 5.21 1.33 -0.18
N PHE A 39 4.29 1.20 -1.16
CA PHE A 39 3.41 2.29 -1.56
C PHE A 39 2.52 2.78 -0.43
N LEU A 40 1.86 1.86 0.29
CA LEU A 40 1.02 2.22 1.43
C LEU A 40 1.84 2.90 2.55
N GLU A 41 3.03 2.39 2.84
CA GLU A 41 3.94 2.93 3.85
C GLU A 41 4.39 4.36 3.53
N ALA A 42 4.75 4.64 2.27
CA ALA A 42 5.15 5.98 1.84
C ALA A 42 4.04 7.04 2.01
N LEU A 43 2.78 6.60 1.96
CA LEU A 43 1.60 7.43 2.14
C LEU A 43 1.10 7.50 3.59
N ASP A 44 1.79 6.85 4.54
CA ASP A 44 1.33 6.65 5.93
C ASP A 44 -0.10 6.07 6.01
N GLY A 45 -0.42 5.20 5.06
CA GLY A 45 -1.75 4.65 4.85
C GLY A 45 -2.09 3.47 5.74
N ASN A 46 -3.39 3.20 5.90
CA ASN A 46 -3.89 2.03 6.63
C ASN A 46 -5.18 1.48 5.97
N CYS A 47 -5.87 0.55 6.64
CA CYS A 47 -7.07 -0.09 6.09
C CYS A 47 -8.28 0.84 5.92
N LYS A 48 -8.22 2.08 6.45
CA LYS A 48 -9.31 3.06 6.42
C LYS A 48 -9.03 4.26 5.52
N THR A 49 -7.79 4.43 5.06
CA THR A 49 -7.43 5.49 4.12
C THR A 49 -7.90 5.10 2.71
N PRO A 50 -8.52 5.99 1.91
CA PRO A 50 -8.96 5.70 0.54
C PRO A 50 -7.76 5.58 -0.42
N ILE A 51 -7.02 4.48 -0.26
CA ILE A 51 -5.79 4.18 -0.98
C ILE A 51 -5.91 2.81 -1.63
N ALA A 52 -5.65 2.75 -2.92
CA ALA A 52 -5.56 1.50 -3.68
C ALA A 52 -4.17 1.35 -4.28
N GLY A 53 -3.67 0.11 -4.27
CA GLY A 53 -2.39 -0.25 -4.87
C GLY A 53 -2.46 -1.70 -5.32
N GLN A 54 -2.06 -1.95 -6.56
CA GLN A 54 -2.03 -3.28 -7.18
C GLN A 54 -0.74 -3.43 -8.01
N ALA A 55 0.08 -4.41 -7.67
CA ALA A 55 1.21 -4.86 -8.45
C ALA A 55 0.87 -6.18 -9.15
N ARG A 56 1.43 -6.38 -10.34
CA ARG A 56 1.41 -7.65 -11.07
C ARG A 56 2.76 -7.89 -11.71
N ILE A 57 3.17 -9.15 -11.83
CA ILE A 57 4.30 -9.53 -12.68
C ILE A 57 3.76 -9.88 -14.06
N VAL A 58 4.26 -9.18 -15.08
CA VAL A 58 3.92 -9.38 -16.49
C VAL A 58 5.20 -9.23 -17.29
N ASP A 59 5.55 -10.23 -18.10
CA ASP A 59 6.78 -10.25 -18.91
C ASP A 59 8.05 -9.95 -18.07
N ASP A 60 8.20 -10.65 -16.94
CA ASP A 60 9.31 -10.51 -15.98
C ASP A 60 9.52 -9.10 -15.39
N LYS A 61 8.47 -8.27 -15.42
CA LYS A 61 8.46 -6.93 -14.83
C LYS A 61 7.32 -6.75 -13.84
N ILE A 62 7.57 -5.95 -12.81
CA ILE A 62 6.49 -5.40 -11.98
C ILE A 62 5.77 -4.34 -12.80
N LYS A 63 4.43 -4.45 -12.87
CA LYS A 63 3.52 -3.40 -13.30
C LYS A 63 2.68 -3.00 -12.11
N PHE A 64 2.95 -1.81 -11.58
CA PHE A 64 2.28 -1.26 -10.41
C PHE A 64 1.29 -0.16 -10.82
N ARG A 65 0.12 -0.16 -10.19
CA ARG A 65 -0.86 0.92 -10.27
C ARG A 65 -1.27 1.35 -8.87
N GLY A 66 -1.22 2.65 -8.61
CA GLY A 66 -1.57 3.26 -7.34
C GLY A 66 -2.63 4.34 -7.49
N LEU A 67 -3.46 4.51 -6.47
CA LEU A 67 -4.49 5.55 -6.39
C LEU A 67 -4.65 6.04 -4.95
N ILE A 68 -4.81 7.35 -4.80
CA ILE A 68 -5.32 8.00 -3.58
C ILE A 68 -6.56 8.83 -3.94
N ALA A 69 -7.56 8.85 -3.07
CA ALA A 69 -8.80 9.61 -3.31
C ALA A 69 -9.32 10.27 -2.02
N MET A 70 -10.11 11.32 -2.19
CA MET A 70 -10.91 11.87 -1.10
C MET A 70 -12.02 10.89 -0.69
N PRO A 71 -12.44 10.85 0.59
CA PRO A 71 -13.50 9.95 1.04
C PRO A 71 -14.84 10.12 0.31
N ASP A 72 -15.13 11.34 -0.17
CA ASP A 72 -16.32 11.67 -0.96
C ASP A 72 -16.13 11.46 -2.48
N GLY A 73 -14.93 11.10 -2.91
CA GLY A 73 -14.57 10.91 -4.32
C GLY A 73 -14.44 12.19 -5.14
N SER A 74 -14.46 13.37 -4.52
CA SER A 74 -14.36 14.67 -5.20
C SER A 74 -13.04 14.87 -5.95
N GLU A 75 -11.97 14.29 -5.42
CA GLU A 75 -10.62 14.39 -5.97
C GLU A 75 -9.89 13.04 -5.86
N LYS A 76 -9.09 12.71 -6.87
CA LYS A 76 -8.24 11.51 -6.89
C LYS A 76 -6.94 11.74 -7.67
N TYR A 77 -5.91 11.01 -7.29
CA TYR A 77 -4.62 10.95 -7.97
C TYR A 77 -4.26 9.51 -8.28
N GLU A 78 -3.74 9.26 -9.48
CA GLU A 78 -3.36 7.94 -9.99
C GLU A 78 -1.91 7.96 -10.49
N THR A 79 -1.23 6.82 -10.36
CA THR A 79 0.13 6.58 -10.89
C THR A 79 0.24 5.16 -11.45
N GLU A 80 1.06 4.99 -12.47
CA GLU A 80 1.46 3.70 -13.03
C GLU A 80 2.98 3.67 -13.18
N VAL A 81 3.62 2.62 -12.68
CA VAL A 81 5.07 2.46 -12.71
C VAL A 81 5.41 1.04 -13.11
N GLU A 82 6.43 0.87 -13.95
CA GLU A 82 6.99 -0.44 -14.29
C GLU A 82 8.48 -0.51 -13.99
N GLY A 83 8.97 -1.72 -13.70
CA GLY A 83 10.39 -1.95 -13.44
C GLY A 83 10.72 -3.41 -13.17
N ALA A 84 11.98 -3.65 -12.83
CA ALA A 84 12.46 -5.00 -12.52
C ALA A 84 11.81 -5.54 -11.23
N ILE A 85 11.71 -6.87 -11.11
CA ILE A 85 11.13 -7.53 -9.93
C ILE A 85 11.93 -7.21 -8.66
N GLU A 86 13.25 -7.12 -8.77
CA GLU A 86 14.16 -6.75 -7.66
C GLU A 86 13.93 -5.33 -7.12
N ASP A 87 13.35 -4.44 -7.94
CA ASP A 87 13.04 -3.06 -7.57
C ASP A 87 11.64 -2.91 -6.95
N ALA A 88 10.90 -4.00 -6.72
CA ALA A 88 9.51 -3.97 -6.27
C ALA A 88 9.25 -2.98 -5.11
N TYR A 89 10.07 -3.02 -4.06
CA TYR A 89 9.96 -2.09 -2.93
C TYR A 89 10.16 -0.63 -3.36
N THR A 90 11.21 -0.36 -4.14
CA THR A 90 11.55 0.99 -4.63
C THR A 90 10.46 1.54 -5.55
N ILE A 91 9.90 0.71 -6.42
CA ILE A 91 8.76 1.05 -7.29
C ILE A 91 7.58 1.50 -6.44
N GLY A 92 7.18 0.70 -5.45
CA GLY A 92 6.07 1.03 -4.57
C GLY A 92 6.30 2.32 -3.79
N LYS A 93 7.47 2.45 -3.17
CA LYS A 93 7.83 3.63 -2.38
C LYS A 93 7.83 4.92 -3.22
N SER A 94 8.50 4.89 -4.37
CA SER A 94 8.58 6.06 -5.26
C SER A 94 7.22 6.49 -5.80
N ALA A 95 6.35 5.53 -6.15
CA ALA A 95 4.98 5.81 -6.56
C ALA A 95 4.17 6.50 -5.44
N GLY A 96 4.38 6.12 -4.18
CA GLY A 96 3.72 6.74 -3.03
C GLY A 96 4.24 8.16 -2.78
N GLU A 97 5.55 8.36 -2.84
CA GLU A 97 6.19 9.67 -2.71
C GLU A 97 5.76 10.63 -3.85
N GLU A 98 5.64 10.11 -5.07
CA GLU A 98 5.14 10.87 -6.22
C GLU A 98 3.70 11.35 -6.01
N LEU A 99 2.79 10.46 -5.61
CA LEU A 99 1.40 10.85 -5.34
C LEU A 99 1.29 11.81 -4.16
N LYS A 100 2.10 11.62 -3.12
CA LYS A 100 2.16 12.54 -1.97
C LYS A 100 2.57 13.94 -2.40
N ALA A 101 3.60 14.06 -3.24
CA ALA A 101 4.07 15.33 -3.76
C ALA A 101 3.05 16.01 -4.68
N ARG A 102 2.34 15.23 -5.51
CA ARG A 102 1.32 15.75 -6.45
C ARG A 102 0.06 16.23 -5.75
N ALA A 103 -0.42 15.49 -4.75
CA ALA A 103 -1.63 15.85 -4.00
C ALA A 103 -1.38 16.98 -2.99
N GLY A 104 -0.17 17.03 -2.42
CA GLY A 104 0.23 18.03 -1.43
C GLY A 104 -0.42 17.82 -0.05
N ASP A 105 0.13 18.51 0.96
CA ASP A 105 -0.24 18.27 2.37
C ASP A 105 -1.73 18.50 2.65
N LYS A 106 -2.33 19.52 2.00
CA LYS A 106 -3.75 19.85 2.17
C LYS A 106 -4.68 18.68 1.85
N PHE A 107 -4.34 17.87 0.85
CA PHE A 107 -5.14 16.71 0.48
C PHE A 107 -5.17 15.68 1.63
N PHE A 108 -4.03 15.43 2.27
CA PHE A 108 -3.94 14.50 3.39
C PHE A 108 -4.58 15.05 4.67
N ASP A 109 -4.44 16.37 4.93
CA ASP A 109 -5.14 17.04 6.03
C ASP A 109 -6.66 16.87 5.88
N MET A 110 -7.19 17.19 4.69
CA MET A 110 -8.62 17.05 4.39
C MET A 110 -9.08 15.59 4.41
N MET A 111 -8.26 14.66 3.93
CA MET A 111 -8.57 13.23 3.97
C MET A 111 -8.74 12.71 5.41
N VAL A 112 -7.94 13.22 6.35
CA VAL A 112 -8.05 12.90 7.78
C VAL A 112 -9.29 13.56 8.40
N GLU A 113 -9.55 14.83 8.08
CA GLU A 113 -10.72 15.59 8.59
C GLU A 113 -12.05 14.99 8.15
N MET A 114 -12.13 14.53 6.90
CA MET A 114 -13.32 13.92 6.31
C MET A 114 -13.45 12.42 6.64
N SER A 115 -12.52 11.87 7.44
CA SER A 115 -12.63 10.50 7.90
C SER A 115 -13.83 10.35 8.86
N PRO A 116 -14.66 9.31 8.72
CA PRO A 116 -15.86 9.11 9.56
C PRO A 116 -15.60 9.07 11.08
N GLN A 117 -14.34 8.93 11.51
CA GLN A 117 -13.96 8.82 12.92
C GLN A 117 -13.99 10.17 13.68
N GLN A 118 -13.82 11.32 13.02
CA GLN A 118 -13.89 12.61 13.70
C GLN A 118 -15.33 13.11 13.89
N VAL A 119 -16.27 12.67 13.05
CA VAL A 119 -17.70 13.03 13.19
C VAL A 119 -18.29 12.43 14.47
N LEU A 120 -17.87 11.23 14.89
CA LEU A 120 -18.35 10.62 16.14
C LEU A 120 -17.76 11.27 17.41
N GLY A 121 -16.60 11.93 17.32
CA GLY A 121 -15.95 12.60 18.45
C GLY A 121 -16.58 13.94 18.84
N GLN A 122 -17.47 14.49 18.01
CA GLN A 122 -18.16 15.76 18.26
C GLN A 122 -19.61 15.60 18.75
N ILE A 123 -20.15 14.37 18.76
CA ILE A 123 -21.55 14.08 19.17
C ILE A 123 -21.64 13.66 20.66
N THR A 124 -20.51 13.47 21.35
CA THR A 124 -20.47 13.06 22.77
C THR A 124 -19.93 14.12 23.72
N LYS A 125 -20.00 15.41 23.37
CA LYS A 125 -19.82 16.52 24.31
C LYS A 125 -21.11 17.28 24.54
#